data_AF-A0A5E9FYQ3-F1
#
_entry.id   AF-A0A5E9FYQ3-F1
#
_cell.length_a   1.000
_cell.length_b   1.000
_cell.length_c   1.000
_cell.angle_alpha   90.00
_cell.angle_beta   90.00
_cell.angle_gamma   90.00
#
_symmetry.space_group_name_H-M   'P 1'
#
loop_
_entity.id
_entity.type
_entity.pdbx_description
1 polymer ?
#
loop_
_entity_poly.entity_id
_entity_poly.type
_entity_poly.pdbx_seq_one_letter_code
_entity_poly.pdbx_strand_id
1 'polypeptide(L)'
;MQAICDRLTSTTIQQFFDRWMDLLPLPLNEYDRTFGYWWELSMRQIETSRTFVFDAPRHARGFFESLIADNLDIGRPETVELLFTGYAPHSRRAHPIVNHTPCKTKIVTQGTQVTANAFFKHSRIKQYLKDGRALRIETVINSPRDLQCLRRLEHLEGLQNKARDINARLLDTERVGQRCVLASPAFERVASPTLTAGVSQ
;
A
#
# COMPACT_ATOMS: atom_id res chain seq x y z
N MET A 1 10.11 14.23 4.13
CA MET A 1 9.34 13.74 2.97
C MET A 1 7.99 13.15 3.40
N GLN A 2 7.95 12.14 4.29
CA GLN A 2 6.69 11.55 4.78
C GLN A 2 5.68 12.58 5.34
N ALA A 3 6.15 13.54 6.16
CA ALA A 3 5.32 14.63 6.70
C ALA A 3 4.68 15.56 5.65
N ILE A 4 5.15 15.56 4.40
CA ILE A 4 4.50 16.29 3.29
C ILE A 4 3.42 15.41 2.68
N CYS A 5 3.71 14.12 2.46
CA CYS A 5 2.73 13.15 1.95
C CYS A 5 1.52 13.02 2.88
N ASP A 6 1.74 13.06 4.20
CA ASP A 6 0.66 12.94 5.19
C ASP A 6 -0.26 14.18 5.24
N ARG A 7 0.08 15.27 4.55
CA ARG A 7 -0.83 16.42 4.36
C ARG A 7 -1.89 16.16 3.30
N LEU A 8 -1.74 15.14 2.46
CA LEU A 8 -2.71 14.79 1.42
C LEU A 8 -3.88 13.99 2.04
N THR A 9 -4.87 14.73 2.52
CA THR A 9 -6.09 14.20 3.17
C THR A 9 -7.30 14.24 2.23
N SER A 10 -8.40 13.59 2.65
CA SER A 10 -9.71 13.68 2.00
C SER A 10 -10.14 15.14 1.87
N THR A 11 -9.97 15.95 2.92
CA THR A 11 -10.26 17.39 2.90
C THR A 11 -9.46 18.14 1.84
N THR A 12 -8.17 17.85 1.70
CA THR A 12 -7.30 18.50 0.70
C THR A 12 -7.78 18.19 -0.71
N ILE A 13 -8.17 16.94 -0.97
CA ILE A 13 -8.70 16.52 -2.27
C ILE A 13 -10.09 17.10 -2.53
N GLN A 14 -10.95 17.16 -1.50
CA GLN A 14 -12.28 17.76 -1.60
C GLN A 14 -12.20 19.24 -1.96
N GLN A 15 -11.35 20.01 -1.26
CA GLN A 15 -11.12 21.43 -1.57
C GLN A 15 -10.62 21.66 -3.00
N PHE A 16 -9.70 20.79 -3.46
CA PHE A 16 -9.23 20.86 -4.85
C PHE A 16 -10.37 20.60 -5.84
N PHE A 17 -11.22 19.61 -5.57
CA PHE A 17 -12.39 19.29 -6.38
C PHE A 17 -13.40 20.43 -6.40
N ASP A 18 -13.81 20.94 -5.23
CA ASP A 18 -14.78 22.02 -5.10
C ASP A 18 -14.36 23.24 -5.92
N ARG A 19 -13.08 23.64 -5.82
CA ARG A 19 -12.52 24.74 -6.61
C ARG A 19 -12.69 24.55 -8.11
N TRP A 20 -12.53 23.34 -8.63
CA TRP A 20 -12.71 23.07 -10.05
C TRP A 20 -14.18 22.99 -10.44
N MET A 21 -15.03 22.47 -9.55
CA MET A 21 -16.47 22.41 -9.77
C MET A 21 -17.10 23.80 -9.86
N ASP A 22 -16.52 24.81 -9.20
CA ASP A 22 -16.96 26.20 -9.31
C ASP A 22 -16.54 26.88 -10.63
N LEU A 23 -15.51 26.34 -11.32
CA LEU A 23 -14.95 26.94 -12.54
C LEU A 23 -15.44 26.27 -13.83
N LEU A 24 -15.74 24.98 -13.78
CA LEU A 24 -16.10 24.20 -14.97
C LEU A 24 -17.60 24.37 -15.30
N PRO A 25 -17.98 24.35 -16.59
CA PRO A 25 -19.38 24.31 -16.98
C PRO A 25 -19.96 22.92 -16.65
N LEU A 26 -20.65 22.82 -15.53
CA LEU A 26 -21.24 21.57 -15.04
C LEU A 26 -22.70 21.40 -15.52
N PRO A 27 -23.14 20.16 -15.76
CA PRO A 27 -24.52 19.90 -16.20
C PRO A 27 -25.55 20.06 -15.08
N LEU A 28 -25.14 19.96 -13.80
CA LEU A 28 -25.99 20.27 -12.65
C LEU A 28 -25.82 21.74 -12.28
N ASN A 29 -26.92 22.48 -12.24
CA ASN A 29 -26.95 23.90 -11.91
C ASN A 29 -27.53 24.14 -10.50
N GLU A 30 -27.68 25.41 -10.12
CA GLU A 30 -28.20 25.81 -8.81
C GLU A 30 -29.61 25.27 -8.52
N TYR A 31 -30.46 25.18 -9.54
CA TYR A 31 -31.81 24.63 -9.40
C TYR A 31 -31.76 23.16 -9.00
N ASP A 32 -30.93 22.33 -9.65
CA ASP A 32 -30.80 20.91 -9.33
C ASP A 32 -30.34 20.68 -7.87
N ARG A 33 -29.47 21.56 -7.37
CA ARG A 33 -28.96 21.51 -5.99
C ARG A 33 -30.08 21.71 -4.96
N THR A 34 -31.10 22.51 -5.27
CA THR A 34 -32.28 22.70 -4.40
C THR A 34 -33.10 21.42 -4.22
N PHE A 35 -33.00 20.48 -5.17
CA PHE A 35 -33.61 19.14 -5.08
C PHE A 35 -32.66 18.09 -4.50
N GLY A 36 -31.49 18.49 -3.99
CA GLY A 36 -30.51 17.59 -3.38
C GLY A 36 -29.61 16.87 -4.38
N TYR A 37 -29.61 17.25 -5.66
CA TYR A 37 -28.65 16.71 -6.62
C TYR A 37 -27.27 17.34 -6.43
N TRP A 38 -26.28 16.52 -6.10
CA TRP A 38 -24.90 16.94 -5.93
C TRP A 38 -23.92 15.88 -6.42
N TRP A 39 -22.65 16.26 -6.55
CA TRP A 39 -21.55 15.39 -6.97
C TRP A 39 -20.83 14.79 -5.77
N GLU A 40 -20.61 13.48 -5.78
CA GLU A 40 -19.77 12.81 -4.79
C GLU A 40 -18.52 12.19 -5.40
N LEU A 41 -17.40 12.30 -4.69
CA LEU A 41 -16.15 11.66 -5.08
C LEU A 41 -16.10 10.20 -4.60
N SER A 42 -16.02 9.28 -5.56
CA SER A 42 -15.75 7.87 -5.31
C SER A 42 -14.30 7.52 -5.68
N MET A 43 -13.57 6.93 -4.74
CA MET A 43 -12.21 6.43 -4.94
C MET A 43 -12.22 5.21 -5.88
N ARG A 44 -11.69 5.37 -7.10
CA ARG A 44 -11.60 4.30 -8.10
C ARG A 44 -10.28 3.52 -8.04
N GLN A 45 -9.18 4.22 -7.78
CA GLN A 45 -7.87 3.61 -7.58
C GLN A 45 -7.08 4.46 -6.59
N ILE A 46 -6.53 3.82 -5.56
CA ILE A 46 -5.66 4.47 -4.57
C ILE A 46 -4.36 3.67 -4.50
N GLU A 47 -3.23 4.37 -4.56
CA GLU A 47 -1.91 3.78 -4.46
C GLU A 47 -1.17 4.37 -3.27
N THR A 48 -0.72 3.52 -2.36
CA THR A 48 0.09 3.92 -1.20
C THR A 48 1.41 3.20 -1.24
N SER A 49 2.48 3.96 -1.12
CA SER A 49 3.83 3.44 -1.29
C SER A 49 4.73 3.72 -0.11
N ARG A 50 5.62 2.77 0.18
CA ARG A 50 6.77 2.95 1.06
C ARG A 50 8.04 2.82 0.23
N THR A 51 9.01 3.70 0.43
CA THR A 51 10.25 3.71 -0.36
C THR A 51 11.44 3.83 0.57
N PHE A 52 12.39 2.90 0.43
CA PHE A 52 13.64 2.86 1.16
C PHE A 52 14.78 3.15 0.20
N VAL A 53 15.56 4.20 0.47
CA VAL A 53 16.71 4.57 -0.35
C VAL A 53 17.95 3.93 0.26
N PHE A 54 18.76 3.25 -0.55
CA PHE A 54 19.98 2.61 -0.10
C PHE A 54 21.14 3.61 -0.05
N ASP A 55 21.88 3.64 1.05
CA ASP A 55 23.11 4.46 1.20
C ASP A 55 24.24 3.98 0.27
N ALA A 56 24.26 2.67 -0.06
CA ALA A 56 25.20 2.06 -0.98
C ALA A 56 24.48 1.40 -2.17
N PRO A 57 24.04 2.17 -3.19
CA PRO A 57 23.27 1.68 -4.33
C PRO A 57 23.87 0.48 -5.07
N ARG A 58 25.20 0.38 -5.08
CA ARG A 58 25.92 -0.71 -5.73
C ARG A 58 25.53 -2.10 -5.21
N HIS A 59 25.04 -2.22 -3.97
CA HIS A 59 24.57 -3.48 -3.40
C HIS A 59 23.05 -3.65 -3.49
N ALA A 60 22.30 -2.62 -3.86
CA ALA A 60 20.83 -2.63 -3.82
C ALA A 60 20.23 -3.69 -4.75
N ARG A 61 20.85 -3.89 -5.92
CA ARG A 61 20.44 -4.91 -6.88
C ARG A 61 20.59 -6.33 -6.32
N GLY A 62 21.81 -6.69 -5.91
CA GLY A 62 22.08 -8.03 -5.37
C GLY A 62 21.25 -8.31 -4.12
N PHE A 63 21.10 -7.31 -3.24
CA PHE A 63 20.20 -7.39 -2.10
C PHE A 63 18.75 -7.70 -2.52
N PHE A 64 18.22 -6.97 -3.50
CA PHE A 64 16.85 -7.17 -3.96
C PHE A 64 16.64 -8.50 -4.67
N GLU A 65 17.60 -8.94 -5.49
CA GLU A 65 17.55 -10.25 -6.16
C GLU A 65 17.54 -11.39 -5.12
N SER A 66 18.38 -11.32 -4.08
CA SER A 66 18.37 -12.27 -2.96
C SER A 66 17.06 -12.20 -2.16
N LEU A 67 16.55 -11.00 -1.86
CA LEU A 67 15.27 -10.81 -1.17
C LEU A 67 14.13 -11.52 -1.89
N ILE A 68 14.04 -11.38 -3.22
CA ILE A 68 13.00 -12.00 -4.03
C ILE A 68 13.19 -13.52 -4.12
N ALA A 69 14.43 -14.00 -4.25
CA ALA A 69 14.73 -15.43 -4.30
C ALA A 69 14.35 -16.14 -2.98
N ASP A 70 14.68 -15.55 -1.84
CA ASP A 70 14.40 -16.12 -0.51
C ASP A 70 12.90 -16.09 -0.15
N ASN A 71 12.11 -15.26 -0.84
CA ASN A 71 10.71 -15.01 -0.53
C ASN A 71 9.75 -15.40 -1.66
N LEU A 72 10.15 -16.33 -2.53
CA LEU A 72 9.29 -16.90 -3.58
C LEU A 72 7.96 -17.44 -3.02
N ASP A 73 7.98 -17.98 -1.79
CA ASP A 73 6.81 -18.51 -1.08
C ASP A 73 5.82 -17.43 -0.59
N ILE A 74 6.21 -16.14 -0.55
CA ILE A 74 5.25 -15.04 -0.28
C ILE A 74 4.09 -15.07 -1.28
N GLY A 75 4.33 -15.67 -2.44
CA GLY A 75 3.34 -15.77 -3.48
C GLY A 75 2.17 -16.72 -3.21
N ARG A 76 2.22 -17.52 -2.13
CA ARG A 76 1.16 -18.47 -1.78
C ARG A 76 -0.14 -17.75 -1.43
N PRO A 77 -1.30 -18.26 -1.87
CA PRO A 77 -2.58 -17.57 -1.69
C PRO A 77 -2.90 -17.17 -0.24
N GLU A 78 -2.60 -18.04 0.71
CA GLU A 78 -2.79 -17.82 2.14
C GLU A 78 -1.90 -16.70 2.68
N THR A 79 -0.66 -16.61 2.21
CA THR A 79 0.27 -15.54 2.59
C THR A 79 -0.19 -14.21 2.01
N VAL A 80 -0.58 -14.18 0.73
CA VAL A 80 -1.13 -12.99 0.09
C VAL A 80 -2.40 -12.53 0.80
N GLU A 81 -3.30 -13.45 1.15
CA GLU A 81 -4.48 -13.10 1.93
C GLU A 81 -4.11 -12.45 3.27
N LEU A 82 -3.20 -13.05 4.04
CA LEU A 82 -2.73 -12.51 5.32
C LEU A 82 -2.07 -11.14 5.18
N LEU A 83 -1.33 -10.88 4.10
CA LEU A 83 -0.79 -9.56 3.82
C LEU A 83 -1.89 -8.51 3.70
N PHE A 84 -2.99 -8.84 3.03
CA PHE A 84 -4.09 -7.91 2.77
C PHE A 84 -5.07 -7.76 3.94
N THR A 85 -5.34 -8.84 4.67
CA THR A 85 -6.38 -8.89 5.71
C THR A 85 -5.81 -8.79 7.14
N GLY A 86 -4.53 -9.09 7.32
CA GLY A 86 -3.86 -9.13 8.62
C GLY A 86 -4.22 -10.34 9.46
N TYR A 87 -3.61 -10.44 10.65
CA TYR A 87 -4.02 -11.42 11.67
C TYR A 87 -5.23 -10.86 12.43
N ALA A 88 -6.37 -11.54 12.39
CA ALA A 88 -7.57 -11.10 13.11
C ALA A 88 -7.24 -10.91 14.62
N PRO A 89 -7.40 -9.70 15.21
CA PRO A 89 -6.89 -9.44 16.56
C PRO A 89 -7.61 -10.22 17.67
N HIS A 90 -8.89 -10.56 17.50
CA HIS A 90 -9.71 -11.17 18.55
C HIS A 90 -10.73 -12.17 17.99
N SER A 91 -10.28 -13.32 17.50
CA SER A 91 -11.21 -14.44 17.33
C SER A 91 -10.50 -15.78 17.42
N ARG A 92 -10.77 -16.54 18.49
CA ARG A 92 -10.58 -18.00 18.53
C ARG A 92 -11.49 -18.76 17.54
N ARG A 93 -12.17 -18.03 16.65
CA ARG A 93 -12.89 -18.50 15.47
C ARG A 93 -12.65 -17.50 14.33
N ALA A 94 -11.39 -17.31 13.93
CA ALA A 94 -11.13 -16.71 12.63
C ALA A 94 -11.62 -17.75 11.60
N HIS A 95 -12.86 -17.62 11.14
CA HIS A 95 -13.21 -18.28 9.89
C HIS A 95 -12.25 -17.69 8.85
N PRO A 96 -11.44 -18.52 8.17
CA PRO A 96 -10.67 -18.05 7.03
C PRO A 96 -11.65 -17.27 6.16
N ILE A 97 -11.28 -16.06 5.74
CA ILE A 97 -12.10 -15.36 4.77
C ILE A 97 -12.06 -16.29 3.57
N VAL A 98 -13.15 -17.00 3.30
CA VAL A 98 -13.23 -17.90 2.16
C VAL A 98 -13.18 -17.01 0.91
N ASN A 99 -11.97 -16.69 0.48
CA ASN A 99 -11.74 -15.92 -0.72
C ASN A 99 -11.89 -16.89 -1.88
N HIS A 100 -13.09 -16.88 -2.48
CA HIS A 100 -13.37 -17.60 -3.70
C HIS A 100 -12.61 -17.05 -4.93
N THR A 101 -11.87 -15.95 -4.76
CA THR A 101 -11.01 -15.36 -5.80
C THR A 101 -9.58 -15.83 -5.62
N PRO A 102 -8.94 -16.42 -6.65
CA PRO A 102 -7.57 -16.88 -6.53
C PRO A 102 -6.63 -15.69 -6.33
N CYS A 103 -5.93 -15.66 -5.20
CA CYS A 103 -4.72 -14.85 -5.07
C CYS A 103 -3.69 -15.34 -6.10
N LYS A 104 -2.97 -14.42 -6.73
CA LYS A 104 -1.97 -14.75 -7.76
C LYS A 104 -0.70 -14.00 -7.48
N THR A 105 0.44 -14.65 -7.73
CA THR A 105 1.74 -14.00 -7.65
C THR A 105 2.42 -14.04 -9.00
N LYS A 106 3.06 -12.93 -9.37
CA LYS A 106 3.78 -12.78 -10.63
C LYS A 106 5.08 -12.05 -10.36
N ILE A 107 6.18 -12.77 -10.52
CA ILE A 107 7.50 -12.15 -10.68
C ILE A 107 7.62 -11.78 -12.15
N VAL A 108 7.89 -10.50 -12.40
CA VAL A 108 8.12 -9.97 -13.74
C VAL A 108 9.57 -9.51 -13.81
N THR A 109 10.32 -10.10 -14.73
CA THR A 109 11.67 -9.65 -15.08
C THR A 109 11.58 -8.95 -16.43
N GLN A 110 11.88 -7.66 -16.47
CA GLN A 110 11.95 -6.89 -17.71
C GLN A 110 13.35 -6.27 -17.84
N GLY A 111 14.12 -6.77 -18.80
CA GLY A 111 15.54 -6.44 -18.92
C GLY A 111 16.27 -6.75 -17.61
N THR A 112 16.81 -5.72 -16.97
CA THR A 112 17.55 -5.85 -15.71
C THR A 112 16.69 -5.54 -14.48
N GLN A 113 15.40 -5.23 -14.62
CA GLN A 113 14.51 -4.91 -13.51
C GLN A 113 13.67 -6.14 -13.12
N VAL A 114 13.67 -6.47 -11.83
CA VAL A 114 12.80 -7.48 -11.24
C VAL A 114 11.68 -6.75 -10.49
N THR A 115 10.45 -7.26 -10.61
CA THR A 115 9.29 -6.78 -9.85
C THR A 115 8.51 -7.97 -9.33
N ALA A 116 8.32 -8.06 -8.02
CA ALA A 116 7.35 -8.96 -7.42
C ALA A 116 5.97 -8.29 -7.41
N ASN A 117 4.95 -9.02 -7.84
CA ASN A 117 3.55 -8.63 -7.70
C ASN A 117 2.80 -9.74 -6.98
N ALA A 118 2.04 -9.40 -5.95
CA ALA A 118 1.04 -10.26 -5.36
C ALA A 118 -0.34 -9.60 -5.53
N PHE A 119 -1.29 -10.35 -6.07
CA PHE A 119 -2.64 -9.92 -6.40
C PHE A 119 -3.64 -10.50 -5.39
N PHE A 120 -4.50 -9.63 -4.87
CA PHE A 120 -5.58 -9.96 -3.96
C PHE A 120 -6.87 -9.33 -4.47
N LYS A 121 -7.78 -10.15 -5.00
CA LYS A 121 -9.02 -9.68 -5.66
C LYS A 121 -8.70 -8.66 -6.76
N HIS A 122 -9.20 -7.42 -6.63
CA HIS A 122 -8.96 -6.33 -7.58
C HIS A 122 -7.76 -5.47 -7.17
N SER A 123 -7.10 -5.79 -6.07
CA SER A 123 -5.99 -5.03 -5.50
C SER A 123 -4.69 -5.81 -5.66
N ARG A 124 -3.55 -5.13 -5.52
CA ARG A 124 -2.23 -5.77 -5.60
C ARG A 124 -1.20 -5.02 -4.80
N ILE A 125 -0.19 -5.74 -4.34
CA ILE A 125 1.03 -5.17 -3.82
C ILE A 125 2.16 -5.46 -4.81
N LYS A 126 3.00 -4.45 -5.04
CA LYS A 126 4.20 -4.56 -5.86
C LYS A 126 5.42 -4.26 -5.01
N GLN A 127 6.51 -4.93 -5.31
CA GLN A 127 7.82 -4.59 -4.81
C GLN A 127 8.83 -4.58 -5.95
N TYR A 128 9.63 -3.52 -6.04
CA TYR A 128 10.64 -3.37 -7.08
C TYR A 128 11.78 -2.45 -6.63
N LEU A 129 12.91 -2.57 -7.32
CA LEU A 129 14.03 -1.64 -7.19
C LEU A 129 13.86 -0.48 -8.18
N LYS A 130 13.56 0.71 -7.68
CA LYS A 130 13.47 1.96 -8.43
C LYS A 130 14.87 2.55 -8.65
N ASP A 131 15.19 2.85 -9.90
CA ASP A 131 16.43 3.51 -10.35
C ASP A 131 17.72 2.85 -9.85
N GLY A 132 17.69 1.54 -9.54
CA GLY A 132 18.81 0.81 -8.96
C GLY A 132 19.22 1.27 -7.56
N ARG A 133 18.43 2.14 -6.91
CA ARG A 133 18.83 2.92 -5.72
C ARG A 133 17.81 2.88 -4.59
N ALA A 134 16.56 2.56 -4.86
CA ALA A 134 15.51 2.59 -3.85
C ALA A 134 14.58 1.38 -3.96
N LEU A 135 14.40 0.65 -2.86
CA LEU A 135 13.39 -0.40 -2.76
C LEU A 135 12.03 0.27 -2.57
N ARG A 136 11.09 -0.01 -3.46
CA ARG A 136 9.73 0.52 -3.39
C ARG A 136 8.73 -0.61 -3.21
N ILE A 137 7.89 -0.47 -2.19
CA ILE A 137 6.71 -1.27 -1.95
C ILE A 137 5.49 -0.39 -2.23
N GLU A 138 4.54 -0.90 -2.99
CA GLU A 138 3.36 -0.15 -3.44
C GLU A 138 2.12 -1.03 -3.41
N THR A 139 1.16 -0.66 -2.58
CA THR A 139 -0.17 -1.26 -2.55
C THR A 139 -1.11 -0.44 -3.43
N VAL A 140 -1.64 -1.07 -4.48
CA VAL A 140 -2.61 -0.53 -5.43
C VAL A 140 -3.98 -1.13 -5.12
N ILE A 141 -4.96 -0.28 -4.85
CA ILE A 141 -6.32 -0.66 -4.47
C ILE A 141 -7.27 -0.16 -5.55
N ASN A 142 -7.76 -1.07 -6.40
CA ASN A 142 -8.78 -0.73 -7.42
C ASN A 142 -10.22 -0.90 -6.89
N SER A 143 -10.38 -1.48 -5.70
CA SER A 143 -11.67 -1.60 -5.04
C SER A 143 -11.48 -1.51 -3.52
N PRO A 144 -11.88 -0.39 -2.87
CA PRO A 144 -11.81 -0.26 -1.41
C PRO A 144 -12.52 -1.39 -0.66
N ARG A 145 -13.54 -2.01 -1.27
CA ARG A 145 -14.29 -3.14 -0.70
C ARG A 145 -13.45 -4.40 -0.53
N ASP A 146 -12.38 -4.57 -1.32
CA ASP A 146 -11.45 -5.69 -1.13
C ASP A 146 -10.88 -5.67 0.29
N LEU A 147 -10.70 -4.46 0.85
CA LEU A 147 -10.18 -4.22 2.20
C LEU A 147 -11.30 -3.86 3.19
N GLN A 148 -12.56 -4.18 2.91
CA GLN A 148 -13.72 -3.83 3.75
C GLN A 148 -13.76 -2.31 4.05
N CYS A 149 -13.50 -1.49 3.05
CA CYS A 149 -13.59 -0.04 3.10
C CYS A 149 -14.63 0.45 2.09
N LEU A 150 -15.37 1.48 2.46
CA LEU A 150 -16.31 2.14 1.57
C LEU A 150 -15.57 3.04 0.56
N ARG A 151 -16.26 3.45 -0.51
CA ARG A 151 -15.65 4.10 -1.68
C ARG A 151 -15.64 5.62 -1.64
N ARG A 152 -16.50 6.26 -0.82
CA ARG A 152 -16.57 7.72 -0.72
C ARG A 152 -15.26 8.29 -0.18
N LEU A 153 -14.87 9.48 -0.66
CA LEU A 153 -13.60 10.12 -0.33
C LEU A 153 -13.36 10.29 1.19
N GLU A 154 -14.42 10.45 1.97
CA GLU A 154 -14.36 10.55 3.45
C GLU A 154 -13.68 9.34 4.13
N HIS A 155 -13.55 8.21 3.43
CA HIS A 155 -12.88 7.01 3.93
C HIS A 155 -11.42 6.88 3.47
N LEU A 156 -10.86 7.90 2.81
CA LEU A 156 -9.52 7.85 2.24
C LEU A 156 -8.46 7.54 3.29
N GLU A 157 -8.50 8.21 4.43
CA GLU A 157 -7.52 8.05 5.51
C GLU A 157 -7.54 6.61 6.05
N GLY A 158 -8.73 6.05 6.25
CA GLY A 158 -8.90 4.66 6.64
C GLY A 158 -8.32 3.70 5.60
N LEU A 159 -8.53 3.98 4.32
CA LEU A 159 -7.98 3.17 3.22
C LEU A 159 -6.46 3.29 3.11
N GLN A 160 -5.91 4.49 3.27
CA GLN A 160 -4.46 4.74 3.29
C GLN A 160 -3.81 3.99 4.46
N ASN A 161 -4.42 3.99 5.65
CA ASN A 161 -3.90 3.26 6.81
C ASN A 161 -3.85 1.76 6.54
N LYS A 162 -4.93 1.17 5.99
CA LYS A 162 -4.93 -0.23 5.57
C LYS A 162 -3.81 -0.51 4.55
N ALA A 163 -3.62 0.37 3.56
CA ALA A 163 -2.56 0.22 2.56
C ALA A 163 -1.14 0.33 3.15
N ARG A 164 -0.92 1.23 4.12
CA ARG A 164 0.34 1.35 4.87
C ARG A 164 0.62 0.09 5.68
N ASP A 165 -0.39 -0.47 6.33
CA ASP A 165 -0.28 -1.73 7.08
C ASP A 165 0.08 -2.91 6.18
N ILE A 166 -0.53 -3.00 4.99
CA ILE A 166 -0.19 -4.03 3.99
C ILE A 166 1.29 -3.92 3.58
N ASN A 167 1.75 -2.71 3.29
CA ASN A 167 3.16 -2.45 2.96
C ASN A 167 4.11 -2.85 4.12
N ALA A 168 3.71 -2.59 5.37
CA ALA A 168 4.50 -2.96 6.55
C ALA A 168 4.54 -4.49 6.74
N ARG A 169 3.40 -5.18 6.59
CA ARG A 169 3.32 -6.64 6.70
C ARG A 169 4.16 -7.36 5.65
N LEU A 170 4.26 -6.84 4.42
CA LEU A 170 5.15 -7.43 3.41
C LEU A 170 6.60 -7.38 3.89
N LEU A 171 7.04 -6.22 4.37
CA LEU A 171 8.39 -6.03 4.88
C LEU A 171 8.68 -6.93 6.09
N ASP A 172 7.71 -7.07 7.00
CA ASP A 172 7.86 -7.94 8.17
C ASP A 172 7.89 -9.42 7.79
N THR A 173 7.10 -9.83 6.78
CA THR A 173 7.14 -11.19 6.23
C THR A 173 8.50 -11.51 5.64
N GLU A 174 9.04 -10.59 4.83
CA GLU A 174 10.37 -10.72 4.24
C GLU A 174 11.49 -10.81 5.28
N ARG A 175 11.37 -10.09 6.40
CA ARG A 175 12.31 -10.19 7.53
C ARG A 175 12.34 -11.57 8.15
N VAL A 176 11.18 -12.15 8.42
CA VAL A 176 11.07 -13.45 9.08
C VAL A 176 11.56 -14.58 8.16
N GLY A 177 11.35 -14.46 6.84
CA GLY A 177 11.81 -15.43 5.84
C GLY A 177 13.33 -15.49 5.70
N GLN A 178 14.05 -14.40 5.95
CA GLN A 178 15.49 -14.29 5.69
C GLN A 178 16.43 -14.81 6.81
N ARG A 179 16.05 -15.89 7.51
CA ARG A 179 16.86 -16.48 8.62
C ARG A 179 18.29 -16.95 8.23
N CYS A 180 18.67 -16.96 6.95
CA CYS A 180 20.04 -17.26 6.50
C CYS A 180 20.85 -16.07 5.96
N VAL A 181 20.27 -14.91 5.65
CA VAL A 181 20.97 -13.81 4.93
C VAL A 181 20.95 -12.45 5.68
N LEU A 182 20.09 -12.28 6.70
CA LEU A 182 19.97 -11.04 7.47
C LEU A 182 20.94 -10.92 8.66
N ALA A 183 22.23 -10.84 8.38
CA ALA A 183 23.18 -10.15 9.27
C ALA A 183 23.57 -8.77 8.68
N SER A 184 22.64 -8.11 7.97
CA SER A 184 22.86 -6.79 7.37
C SER A 184 22.31 -5.68 8.27
N PRO A 185 23.16 -4.79 8.82
CA PRO A 185 22.75 -3.67 9.68
C PRO A 185 21.81 -2.65 9.03
N ALA A 186 21.55 -2.77 7.73
CA ALA A 186 20.61 -1.93 6.99
C ALA A 186 19.15 -2.27 7.30
N PHE A 187 18.82 -3.54 7.53
CA PHE A 187 17.44 -3.97 7.77
C PHE A 187 17.00 -3.74 9.22
N GLU A 188 17.91 -3.94 10.19
CA GLU A 188 17.66 -3.67 11.61
C GLU A 188 17.36 -2.19 11.88
N ARG A 189 18.08 -1.27 11.23
CA ARG A 189 17.82 0.18 11.34
C ARG A 189 16.50 0.61 10.71
N VAL A 190 16.03 -0.10 9.69
CA VAL A 190 14.72 0.12 9.05
C VAL A 190 13.58 -0.55 9.83
N ALA A 191 13.90 -1.49 10.75
CA ALA A 191 12.94 -2.28 11.53
C ALA A 191 12.49 -1.64 12.83
N SER A 192 13.25 -0.67 13.33
CA SER A 192 12.82 0.07 14.51
C SER A 192 11.66 1.00 14.13
N PRO A 193 10.49 0.90 14.80
CA PRO A 193 9.44 1.89 14.63
C PRO A 193 10.05 3.25 14.95
N THR A 194 9.88 4.23 14.05
CA THR A 194 10.26 5.62 14.32
C THR A 194 9.24 6.19 15.31
N LEU A 195 9.33 5.77 16.58
CA LEU A 195 8.70 6.47 17.69
C LEU A 195 9.36 7.84 17.75
N THR A 196 8.65 8.84 17.23
CA THR A 196 9.00 10.23 17.48
C THR A 196 8.57 10.49 18.91
N ALA A 197 9.47 10.28 19.87
CA ALA A 197 9.26 10.68 21.25
C ALA A 197 9.12 12.21 21.26
N GLY A 198 7.89 12.69 21.43
CA GLY A 198 7.62 14.07 21.79
C GLY A 198 8.16 14.29 23.19
N VAL A 199 9.30 14.97 23.28
CA VAL A 199 9.76 15.59 24.52
C VAL A 199 9.12 16.96 24.57
N SER A 200 8.19 17.15 25.49
CA SER A 200 7.86 18.48 26.01
C SER A 200 8.33 18.54 27.46
N GLN A 201 9.24 19.48 27.70
CA GLN A 201 9.50 20.08 29.01
C GLN A 201 8.32 20.95 29.43
#